data_AF-A0A4Q3VPQ4-F1
#
_entry.id   AF-A0A4Q3VPQ4-F1
#
_cell.length_a   1.000
_cell.length_b   1.000
_cell.length_c   1.000
_cell.angle_alpha   90.00
_cell.angle_beta   90.00
_cell.angle_gamma   90.00
#
_symmetry.space_group_name_H-M   'P 1'
#
loop_
_entity.id
_entity.type
_entity.pdbx_description
1 polymer ?
#
loop_
_entity_poly.entity_id
_entity_poly.type
_entity_poly.pdbx_seq_one_letter_code
_entity_poly.pdbx_strand_id
1 'polypeptide(L)' 'INLVNRLAKENPDKTIFCLDPQICPCSTMYRIHPTFLLWVLENLVEGKVVNQIIVPPKVKHFAKVALDRMLTVCA' A
#
# COMPACT_ATOMS: atom_id res chain seq x y z
N ILE A 1 13.87 4.02 -3.68
CA ILE A 1 13.45 5.38 -3.23
C ILE A 1 12.47 5.34 -2.05
N ASN A 2 11.22 4.86 -2.20
CA ASN A 2 10.23 4.94 -1.11
C ASN A 2 10.70 4.35 0.23
N LEU A 3 11.15 3.09 0.22
CA LEU A 3 11.67 2.44 1.43
C LEU A 3 12.97 3.09 1.93
N VAL A 4 13.89 3.42 1.02
CA VAL A 4 15.16 4.10 1.34
C VAL A 4 14.90 5.42 2.09
N ASN A 5 14.00 6.25 1.57
CA ASN A 5 13.62 7.53 2.17
C ASN A 5 12.96 7.33 3.54
N ARG A 6 12.08 6.33 3.68
CA ARG A 6 11.44 6.02 4.96
C ARG A 6 12.47 5.61 6.00
N LEU A 7 13.34 4.65 5.66
CA LEU A 7 14.37 4.17 6.59
C LEU A 7 15.36 5.28 6.97
N ALA A 8 15.75 6.15 6.02
CA ALA A 8 16.62 7.30 6.28
C ALA A 8 15.98 8.29 7.27
N LYS A 9 14.66 8.51 7.16
CA LYS A 9 13.92 9.35 8.10
C LYS A 9 13.82 8.71 9.49
N GLU A 10 13.65 7.40 9.56
CA GLU A 10 13.50 6.64 10.82
C GLU A 10 14.85 6.36 11.52
N ASN A 11 15.97 6.40 10.79
CA ASN A 11 17.32 6.12 11.29
C ASN A 11 18.28 7.25 10.87
N PRO A 12 18.16 8.45 11.45
CA PRO A 12 18.96 9.61 11.04
C PRO A 12 20.46 9.45 11.34
N ASP A 13 20.82 8.51 12.21
CA ASP A 13 22.18 8.12 12.55
C ASP A 13 22.87 7.24 11.49
N LYS A 14 22.14 6.75 10.49
CA LYS A 14 22.65 5.79 9.49
C LYS A 14 22.63 6.37 8.08
N THR A 15 23.62 5.97 7.28
CA THR A 15 23.62 6.22 5.84
C THR A 15 22.87 5.12 5.12
N ILE A 16 21.78 5.47 4.43
CA ILE A 16 20.92 4.51 3.73
C ILE A 16 20.84 4.92 2.27
N PHE A 17 21.15 3.97 1.39
CA PHE A 17 21.17 4.18 -0.07
C PHE A 17 20.61 2.96 -0.80
N CYS A 18 20.29 3.13 -2.08
CA CYS A 18 19.81 2.03 -2.92
C CYS A 18 21.01 1.26 -3.49
N LEU A 19 20.98 -0.07 -3.39
CA LEU A 19 22.04 -0.93 -3.94
C LEU A 19 22.05 -0.96 -5.47
N ASP A 20 20.90 -0.75 -6.10
CA ASP A 20 20.77 -0.72 -7.56
C ASP A 20 20.98 0.72 -8.09
N PRO A 21 22.02 0.96 -8.90
CA PRO A 21 22.30 2.28 -9.46
C PRO A 21 21.27 2.72 -10.52
N GLN A 22 20.53 1.79 -11.12
CA GLN A 22 19.52 2.13 -12.14
C GLN A 22 18.17 2.48 -11.54
N ILE A 23 17.94 2.15 -10.25
CA ILE A 23 16.68 2.32 -9.52
C ILE A 23 15.51 1.66 -10.27
N CYS A 24 14.99 0.55 -9.76
CA CYS A 24 13.77 -0.06 -10.29
C CYS A 24 12.53 0.35 -9.46
N PRO A 25 11.83 1.46 -9.79
CA PRO A 25 10.57 1.80 -9.12
C PRO A 25 9.46 0.82 -9.52
N CYS A 26 8.61 0.46 -8.56
CA CYS A 26 7.40 -0.30 -8.84
C CYS A 26 6.38 0.59 -9.57
N SER A 27 6.22 0.39 -10.89
CA SER A 27 5.35 1.21 -11.74
C SER A 27 3.88 1.22 -11.28
N THR A 28 3.40 0.14 -10.67
CA THR A 28 2.06 0.08 -10.08
C THR A 28 1.93 0.90 -8.80
N MET A 29 2.97 0.99 -7.97
CA MET A 29 2.95 1.88 -6.79
C MET A 29 2.86 3.35 -7.19
N TYR A 30 3.53 3.75 -8.29
CA TYR A 30 3.49 5.13 -8.79
C TYR A 30 2.14 5.56 -9.36
N ARG A 31 1.20 4.63 -9.55
CA ARG A 31 -0.20 4.96 -9.88
C ARG A 31 -0.96 5.56 -8.69
N ILE A 32 -0.45 5.41 -7.47
CA ILE A 32 -1.03 6.02 -6.27
C ILE A 32 -0.53 7.47 -6.19
N HIS A 33 -1.29 8.39 -6.78
CA HIS A 33 -0.95 9.81 -6.87
C HIS A 33 -1.87 10.68 -6.00
N PRO A 34 -1.37 11.76 -5.37
CA PRO A 34 -2.20 12.66 -4.54
C PRO A 34 -3.46 13.19 -5.25
N THR A 35 -3.39 13.48 -6.55
CA THR A 35 -4.56 13.93 -7.33
C THR A 35 -5.69 12.89 -7.36
N PHE A 36 -5.37 11.60 -7.51
CA PHE A 36 -6.38 10.55 -7.50
C PHE A 36 -6.93 10.31 -6.10
N LEU A 37 -6.10 10.47 -5.07
CA LEU A 37 -6.55 10.44 -3.68
C LEU A 37 -7.52 11.59 -3.39
N LEU A 38 -7.19 12.82 -3.80
CA LEU A 38 -8.06 13.97 -3.66
C LEU A 38 -9.42 13.71 -4.32
N TRP A 39 -9.42 13.25 -5.56
CA TRP A 39 -10.65 12.93 -6.28
C TRP A 39 -11.51 11.85 -5.57
N VAL A 40 -10.88 10.80 -5.02
CA VAL A 40 -11.60 9.80 -4.22
C VAL A 40 -12.23 10.46 -2.99
N LEU A 41 -11.49 11.33 -2.29
CA LEU A 41 -11.98 12.00 -1.08
C LEU A 41 -13.13 12.96 -1.39
N GLU A 42 -13.06 13.73 -2.47
CA GLU A 42 -14.14 14.62 -2.93
C GLU A 42 -15.43 13.83 -3.22
N ASN A 43 -15.32 12.70 -3.93
CA ASN A 43 -16.49 11.84 -4.18
C ASN A 43 -17.10 11.31 -2.88
N LEU A 44 -16.27 10.90 -1.91
CA LEU A 44 -16.77 10.43 -0.62
C LEU A 44 -17.49 11.53 0.16
N VAL A 45 -17.01 12.78 0.11
CA VAL A 45 -17.70 13.94 0.71
C VAL A 45 -19.06 14.18 0.05
N GLU A 46 -19.16 13.98 -1.26
CA GLU A 46 -20.44 14.04 -2.00
C GLU A 46 -21.34 12.81 -1.79
N GLY A 47 -20.95 11.85 -0.95
CA GLY A 47 -21.71 10.62 -0.71
C GLY A 47 -21.60 9.57 -1.84
N LYS A 48 -20.68 9.77 -2.78
CA LYS A 48 -20.42 8.85 -3.90
C LYS A 48 -19.25 7.92 -3.57
N VAL A 49 -19.50 6.62 -3.53
CA VAL A 49 -18.43 5.63 -3.36
C VAL A 49 -17.87 5.24 -4.72
N VAL A 50 -16.63 5.61 -4.99
CA VAL A 50 -15.90 5.27 -6.22
C VAL A 50 -14.86 4.19 -5.96
N ASN A 51 -14.60 3.33 -6.96
CA ASN A 51 -13.59 2.28 -6.89
C ASN A 51 -13.74 1.35 -5.67
N GLN A 52 -14.96 1.05 -5.25
CA GLN A 52 -15.21 0.16 -4.12
C GLN A 52 -14.62 -1.23 -4.40
N ILE A 53 -13.71 -1.67 -3.55
CA ILE A 53 -13.13 -3.00 -3.65
C ILE A 53 -14.18 -4.01 -3.16
N ILE A 54 -14.66 -4.85 -4.06
CA ILE A 54 -15.60 -5.93 -3.76
C ILE A 54 -14.93 -7.27 -4.09
N VAL A 55 -14.91 -8.16 -3.11
CA VAL A 55 -14.33 -9.50 -3.27
C VAL A 55 -15.46 -10.53 -3.25
N PRO A 56 -15.54 -11.46 -4.21
CA PRO A 56 -16.57 -12.50 -4.23
C PRO A 56 -16.63 -13.29 -2.92
N PRO A 57 -17.83 -13.69 -2.43
CA PRO A 57 -17.98 -14.29 -1.09
C PRO A 57 -17.08 -15.49 -0.82
N LYS A 58 -16.97 -16.40 -1.80
CA LYS A 58 -16.13 -17.60 -1.69
C LYS A 58 -14.65 -17.25 -1.57
N VAL A 59 -14.16 -16.29 -2.36
CA VAL A 59 -12.76 -15.83 -2.32
C VAL A 59 -12.47 -15.15 -0.98
N LYS A 60 -13.38 -14.26 -0.54
CA LYS A 60 -13.27 -13.57 0.75
C LYS A 60 -13.18 -14.54 1.92
N HIS A 61 -14.00 -15.61 1.92
CA HIS A 61 -14.01 -16.62 2.97
C HIS A 61 -12.65 -17.32 3.11
N PHE A 62 -12.15 -17.93 2.02
CA PHE A 62 -10.91 -18.70 2.09
C PHE A 62 -9.66 -17.83 2.25
N ALA A 63 -9.63 -16.64 1.63
CA ALA A 63 -8.55 -15.69 1.84
C ALA A 63 -8.46 -15.24 3.31
N LYS A 64 -9.59 -15.01 3.95
CA LYS A 64 -9.65 -14.65 5.37
C LYS A 64 -9.14 -15.79 6.27
N VAL A 65 -9.53 -17.05 6.01
CA VAL A 65 -9.01 -18.19 6.79
C VAL A 65 -7.49 -18.29 6.73
N ALA A 66 -6.89 -18.10 5.54
CA ALA A 66 -5.44 -18.10 5.40
C ALA A 66 -4.79 -16.93 6.16
N LEU A 67 -5.37 -15.74 6.06
CA LEU A 67 -4.89 -14.55 6.75
C LEU A 67 -4.97 -14.69 8.28
N ASP A 68 -6.10 -15.17 8.80
CA ASP A 68 -6.31 -15.36 10.24
C ASP A 68 -5.31 -16.38 10.82
N ARG A 69 -5.02 -17.46 10.07
CA ARG A 69 -3.99 -18.44 10.46
C ARG A 69 -2.60 -17.83 10.48
N MET A 70 -2.23 -17.04 9.48
CA MET A 70 -0.94 -16.34 9.44
C MET A 70 -0.78 -15.41 10.66
N LEU A 71 -1.81 -14.62 10.97
CA LEU A 71 -1.76 -13.67 12.08
C LEU A 71 -1.75 -14.35 13.45
N THR A 72 -2.43 -15.49 13.61
CA THR A 72 -2.47 -16.22 14.89
C THR A 72 -1.13 -16.85 15.25
N VAL A 73 -0.31 -17.23 14.27
CA VAL A 73 1.01 -17.84 14.52
C VAL A 73 2.10 -16.77 14.72
N CYS A 74 1.89 -15.55 14.23
CA CYS A 74 2.85 -14.44 14.33
C CYS A 74 2.68 -13.54 15.57
N ALA A 75 1.58 -13.70 16.32
CA ALA A 75 1.30 -12.96 17.56
C ALA A 75 1.80 -13.72 18.78
#